data_AF-A0A3A0G028-F1
#
_entry.id   AF-A0A3A0G028-F1
#
_cell.length_a   1.000
_cell.length_b   1.000
_cell.length_c   1.000
_cell.angle_alpha   90.00
_cell.angle_beta   90.00
_cell.angle_gamma   90.00
#
_symmetry.space_group_name_H-M   'P 1'
#
loop_
_entity.id
_entity.type
_entity.pdbx_description
1 polymer ?
#
loop_
_entity_poly.entity_id
_entity_poly.type
_entity_poly.pdbx_seq_one_letter_code
_entity_poly.pdbx_strand_id
1 'polypeptide(L)'
;DWAGFAINAAFGFPCLLGAGALIKYGVKFAAKKGMKEIGKALGERIVSDIPAHHLKLITSHAGSDAAKASLEQVAKLAEGGALEQAAKKIENVVSREVSLATQQCVKQFPVAKNVCDTFKWLATCKRGEIAKQLQEAGYGKLNSHMTAHCMKRCAVKYGRSGEKALAKGLERGLAESLDSGLRKPIQEQFFKTFDKGLKETAEKLKLSDDAVKAIREAAEKGFDEGFEKGLKRGVRAAIKDGLKQYHKALKKLKHGRFPDFDGPDFLKDRDKNKTPQVAALGLPKTAKLPPAEDLEEVRKKRLPEELTGRKRRLDDDPLPKNLGFDDHLQVAKAREKAKAAREAELTSAAPQARPIKEARNNESNN
;
A
#
# COMPACT_ATOMS: atom_id res chain seq x y z
N ASP A 1 -7.55 -13.11 -4.88
CA ASP A 1 -8.56 -14.13 -4.54
C ASP A 1 -9.58 -13.75 -3.47
N TRP A 2 -9.21 -13.10 -2.35
CA TRP A 2 -10.18 -12.71 -1.30
C TRP A 2 -11.35 -11.80 -1.73
N ALA A 3 -11.17 -10.93 -2.74
CA ALA A 3 -12.28 -10.12 -3.27
C ALA A 3 -13.27 -10.97 -4.09
N GLY A 4 -12.77 -11.96 -4.84
CA GLY A 4 -13.59 -12.96 -5.51
C GLY A 4 -14.29 -13.88 -4.50
N PHE A 5 -13.60 -14.26 -3.41
CA PHE A 5 -14.17 -15.06 -2.33
C PHE A 5 -15.22 -14.30 -1.53
N ALA A 6 -15.01 -13.03 -1.16
CA ALA A 6 -16.00 -12.23 -0.44
C ALA A 6 -17.24 -11.92 -1.30
N ILE A 7 -17.07 -11.79 -2.62
CA ILE A 7 -18.19 -11.60 -3.56
C ILE A 7 -18.90 -12.94 -3.78
N ASN A 8 -18.20 -14.05 -4.02
CA ASN A 8 -18.80 -15.38 -4.13
C ASN A 8 -19.47 -15.84 -2.82
N ALA A 9 -18.90 -15.52 -1.66
CA ALA A 9 -19.50 -15.77 -0.35
C ALA A 9 -20.72 -14.87 -0.10
N ALA A 10 -20.72 -13.62 -0.59
CA ALA A 10 -21.91 -12.76 -0.57
C ALA A 10 -23.04 -13.26 -1.50
N PHE A 11 -22.72 -14.05 -2.52
CA PHE A 11 -23.70 -14.74 -3.36
C PHE A 11 -24.06 -16.15 -2.85
N GLY A 12 -23.21 -16.78 -2.02
CA GLY A 12 -23.39 -18.14 -1.49
C GLY A 12 -23.95 -18.23 -0.06
N PHE A 13 -24.12 -17.12 0.66
CA PHE A 13 -24.67 -17.10 2.02
C PHE A 13 -25.83 -16.08 2.15
N PRO A 14 -27.07 -16.43 1.73
CA PRO A 14 -28.17 -15.46 1.69
C PRO A 14 -28.89 -15.23 3.03
N CYS A 15 -28.64 -16.02 4.09
CA CYS A 15 -29.72 -16.25 5.05
C CYS A 15 -29.88 -15.29 6.23
N LEU A 16 -28.98 -14.32 6.52
CA LEU A 16 -29.13 -13.52 7.76
C LEU A 16 -28.94 -11.99 7.60
N LEU A 17 -28.45 -11.51 6.47
CA LEU A 17 -28.39 -10.08 6.16
C LEU A 17 -28.99 -9.89 4.77
N GLY A 18 -30.14 -9.20 4.67
CA GLY A 18 -30.87 -9.06 3.41
C GLY A 18 -29.94 -8.72 2.25
N ALA A 19 -30.04 -9.47 1.13
CA ALA A 19 -29.09 -9.47 0.02
C ALA A 19 -28.70 -8.07 -0.48
N GLY A 20 -29.60 -7.08 -0.37
CA GLY A 20 -29.33 -5.68 -0.72
C GLY A 20 -28.24 -5.01 0.13
N ALA A 21 -28.08 -5.37 1.41
CA ALA A 21 -27.03 -4.83 2.28
C ALA A 21 -25.65 -5.38 1.88
N LEU A 22 -25.54 -6.71 1.71
CA LEU A 22 -24.30 -7.36 1.32
C LEU A 22 -23.78 -6.85 -0.03
N ILE A 23 -24.68 -6.66 -1.01
CA ILE A 23 -24.32 -6.06 -2.31
C ILE A 23 -23.79 -4.63 -2.14
N LYS A 24 -24.44 -3.79 -1.32
CA LYS A 24 -23.98 -2.41 -1.06
C LYS A 24 -22.60 -2.40 -0.40
N TYR A 25 -22.35 -3.27 0.59
CA TYR A 25 -21.06 -3.36 1.26
C TYR A 25 -19.96 -3.89 0.33
N GLY A 26 -20.25 -4.95 -0.44
CA GLY A 26 -19.31 -5.51 -1.41
C GLY A 26 -18.90 -4.50 -2.49
N VAL A 27 -19.87 -3.77 -3.05
CA VAL A 27 -19.62 -2.70 -4.03
C VAL A 27 -18.77 -1.57 -3.45
N LYS A 28 -19.06 -1.13 -2.22
CA LYS A 28 -18.30 -0.08 -1.54
C LYS A 28 -16.87 -0.54 -1.22
N PHE A 29 -16.71 -1.79 -0.79
CA PHE A 29 -15.40 -2.38 -0.51
C PHE A 29 -14.55 -2.51 -1.77
N ALA A 30 -15.11 -3.06 -2.86
CA ALA A 30 -14.44 -3.17 -4.14
C ALA A 30 -14.01 -1.79 -4.68
N ALA A 31 -14.91 -0.81 -4.66
CA ALA A 31 -14.60 0.56 -5.07
C ALA A 31 -13.49 1.18 -4.22
N LYS A 32 -13.53 1.00 -2.89
CA LYS A 32 -12.48 1.47 -1.98
C LYS A 32 -11.13 0.82 -2.28
N LYS A 33 -11.12 -0.47 -2.58
CA LYS A 33 -9.90 -1.20 -2.94
C LYS A 33 -9.35 -0.72 -4.29
N GLY A 34 -10.19 -0.63 -5.32
CA GLY A 34 -9.78 -0.12 -6.64
C GLY A 34 -9.22 1.30 -6.58
N MET A 35 -9.88 2.20 -5.85
CA MET A 35 -9.37 3.56 -5.60
C MET A 35 -8.01 3.54 -4.88
N LYS A 36 -7.82 2.62 -3.93
CA LYS A 36 -6.53 2.50 -3.23
C LYS A 36 -5.40 2.15 -4.19
N GLU A 37 -5.64 1.24 -5.13
CA GLU A 37 -4.62 0.77 -6.08
C GLU A 37 -4.36 1.79 -7.18
N ILE A 38 -5.39 2.48 -7.69
CA ILE A 38 -5.19 3.62 -8.59
C ILE A 38 -4.38 4.71 -7.89
N GLY A 39 -4.69 5.01 -6.63
CA GLY A 39 -3.91 5.93 -5.81
C GLY A 39 -2.45 5.47 -5.67
N LYS A 40 -2.22 4.17 -5.49
CA LYS A 40 -0.88 3.60 -5.39
C LYS A 40 -0.09 3.81 -6.68
N ALA A 41 -0.64 3.37 -7.81
CA ALA A 41 -0.02 3.50 -9.14
C ALA A 41 0.24 4.96 -9.53
N LEU A 42 -0.68 5.86 -9.17
CA LEU A 42 -0.47 7.30 -9.35
C LEU A 42 0.70 7.81 -8.51
N GLY A 43 0.81 7.35 -7.26
CA GLY A 43 1.94 7.69 -6.39
C GLY A 43 3.27 7.26 -7.00
N GLU A 44 3.35 6.03 -7.48
CA GLU A 44 4.53 5.50 -8.19
C GLU A 44 4.90 6.35 -9.40
N ARG A 45 3.90 6.69 -10.23
CA ARG A 45 4.11 7.53 -11.42
C ARG A 45 4.56 8.95 -11.09
N ILE A 46 3.99 9.56 -10.06
CA ILE A 46 4.42 10.90 -9.62
C ILE A 46 5.88 10.88 -9.22
N VAL A 47 6.32 9.82 -8.55
CA VAL A 47 7.71 9.71 -8.08
C VAL A 47 8.68 9.44 -9.22
N SER A 48 8.30 8.61 -10.19
CA SER A 48 9.15 8.35 -11.37
C SER A 48 9.40 9.60 -12.22
N ASP A 49 8.46 10.54 -12.21
CA ASP A 49 8.56 11.79 -12.97
C ASP A 49 9.42 12.85 -12.26
N ILE A 50 9.93 12.59 -11.05
CA ILE A 50 10.76 13.54 -10.31
C ILE A 50 12.20 13.50 -10.86
N PRO A 51 12.73 14.63 -11.37
CA PRO A 51 14.12 14.66 -11.80
C PRO A 51 15.04 14.54 -10.58
N ALA A 52 16.02 13.62 -10.65
CA ALA A 52 17.00 13.38 -9.59
C ALA A 52 17.74 14.65 -9.13
N HIS A 53 17.91 15.64 -10.03
CA HIS A 53 18.59 16.89 -9.70
C HIS A 53 17.83 17.76 -8.69
N HIS A 54 16.49 17.79 -8.73
CA HIS A 54 15.69 18.59 -7.78
C HIS A 54 15.81 18.02 -6.36
N LEU A 55 15.84 16.68 -6.26
CA LEU A 55 16.03 15.99 -5.00
C LEU A 55 17.40 16.31 -4.41
N LYS A 56 18.43 16.23 -5.24
CA LYS A 56 19.82 16.50 -4.83
C LYS A 56 20.02 17.92 -4.30
N LEU A 57 19.42 18.91 -4.96
CA LEU A 57 19.59 20.32 -4.58
C LEU A 57 18.92 20.65 -3.23
N ILE A 58 17.78 20.02 -2.95
CA ILE A 58 17.05 20.25 -1.69
C ILE A 58 17.75 19.55 -0.52
N THR A 59 18.30 18.36 -0.76
CA THR A 59 18.94 17.57 0.30
C THR A 59 20.34 18.04 0.62
N SER A 60 21.07 18.62 -0.34
CA SER A 60 22.37 19.24 -0.08
C SER A 60 22.26 20.47 0.81
N HIS A 61 21.23 21.31 0.62
CA HIS A 61 20.99 22.45 1.50
C HIS A 61 20.60 21.98 2.90
N ALA A 62 19.69 21.02 3.00
CA ALA A 62 19.26 20.46 4.28
C ALA A 62 20.42 19.85 5.07
N GLY A 63 21.34 19.12 4.42
CA GLY A 63 22.51 18.54 5.08
C GLY A 63 23.49 19.60 5.57
N SER A 64 23.71 20.66 4.79
CA SER A 64 24.56 21.78 5.22
C SER A 64 23.95 22.55 6.39
N ASP A 65 22.64 22.85 6.33
CA ASP A 65 21.94 23.59 7.36
C ASP A 65 21.83 22.77 8.66
N ALA A 66 21.51 21.48 8.55
CA ALA A 66 21.49 20.57 9.68
C ALA A 66 22.87 20.43 10.34
N ALA A 67 23.96 20.39 9.56
CA ALA A 67 25.32 20.39 10.09
C ALA A 67 25.58 21.68 10.87
N LYS A 68 25.36 22.85 10.27
CA LYS A 68 25.56 24.16 10.93
C LYS A 68 24.76 24.26 12.23
N ALA A 69 23.48 23.91 12.20
CA ALA A 69 22.62 23.99 13.37
C ALA A 69 23.03 23.00 14.47
N SER A 70 23.46 21.78 14.10
CA SER A 70 23.98 20.78 15.05
C SER A 70 25.26 21.27 15.72
N LEU A 71 26.14 21.90 14.95
CA LEU A 71 27.40 22.45 15.44
C LEU A 71 27.18 23.63 16.39
N GLU A 72 26.20 24.49 16.11
CA GLU A 72 25.82 25.57 17.03
C GLU A 72 25.32 25.02 18.37
N GLN A 73 24.62 23.88 18.37
CA GLN A 73 24.22 23.21 19.62
C GLN A 73 25.41 22.62 20.37
N VAL A 74 26.40 22.05 19.66
CA VAL A 74 27.62 21.51 20.29
C VAL A 74 28.45 22.63 20.92
N ALA A 75 28.63 23.75 20.21
CA ALA A 75 29.36 24.90 20.73
C ALA A 75 28.74 25.45 22.02
N LYS A 76 27.40 25.55 22.07
CA LYS A 76 26.66 25.97 23.28
C LYS A 76 26.75 24.99 24.45
N LEU A 77 27.10 23.72 24.20
CA LEU A 77 27.13 22.67 25.21
C LEU A 77 28.54 22.33 25.69
N ALA A 78 29.57 22.68 24.90
CA ALA A 78 30.96 22.66 25.33
C ALA A 78 31.19 23.56 26.57
N GLU A 79 30.27 24.49 26.86
CA GLU A 79 30.28 25.34 28.05
C GLU A 79 29.70 24.68 29.33
N GLY A 80 29.26 23.41 29.31
CA GLY A 80 28.95 22.69 30.56
C GLY A 80 27.94 21.53 30.53
N GLY A 81 27.64 20.92 29.38
CA GLY A 81 26.62 19.87 29.27
C GLY A 81 27.15 18.45 29.04
N ALA A 82 26.44 17.44 29.56
CA ALA A 82 26.70 16.02 29.28
C ALA A 82 26.48 15.69 27.78
N LEU A 83 27.41 14.94 27.19
CA LEU A 83 27.45 14.58 25.76
C LEU A 83 26.15 13.94 25.23
N GLU A 84 25.43 13.21 26.10
CA GLU A 84 24.15 12.59 25.78
C GLU A 84 23.02 13.60 25.54
N GLN A 85 23.00 14.71 26.30
CA GLN A 85 22.03 15.79 26.07
C GLN A 85 22.29 16.51 24.75
N ALA A 86 23.56 16.63 24.35
CA ALA A 86 23.95 17.18 23.07
C ALA A 86 23.48 16.28 21.92
N ALA A 87 23.72 14.98 22.02
CA ALA A 87 23.25 14.00 21.03
C ALA A 87 21.74 14.10 20.80
N LYS A 88 20.93 14.13 21.87
CA LYS A 88 19.47 14.25 21.74
C LYS A 88 19.02 15.59 21.14
N LYS A 89 19.72 16.69 21.41
CA LYS A 89 19.42 17.99 20.78
C LYS A 89 19.76 17.98 19.29
N ILE A 90 20.90 17.38 18.91
CA ILE A 90 21.32 17.21 17.52
C ILE A 90 20.31 16.35 16.76
N GLU A 91 19.90 15.22 17.32
CA GLU A 91 18.86 14.35 16.76
C GLU A 91 17.59 15.14 16.46
N ASN A 92 17.11 15.95 17.40
CA ASN A 92 15.93 16.79 17.21
C ASN A 92 16.10 17.88 16.15
N VAL A 93 17.28 18.52 16.08
CA VAL A 93 17.60 19.54 15.08
C VAL A 93 17.64 18.91 13.68
N VAL A 94 18.41 17.83 13.53
CA VAL A 94 18.50 17.08 12.27
C VAL A 94 17.11 16.59 11.85
N SER A 95 16.34 16.02 12.77
CA SER A 95 14.97 15.57 12.49
C SER A 95 14.08 16.71 12.01
N ARG A 96 14.18 17.90 12.62
CA ARG A 96 13.42 19.07 12.19
C ARG A 96 13.82 19.53 10.79
N GLU A 97 15.11 19.74 10.55
CA GLU A 97 15.60 20.26 9.27
C GLU A 97 15.33 19.30 8.12
N VAL A 98 15.59 18.00 8.33
CA VAL A 98 15.25 16.97 7.35
C VAL A 98 13.74 16.93 7.12
N SER A 99 12.92 17.02 8.18
CA SER A 99 11.46 17.06 8.03
C SER A 99 10.97 18.26 7.21
N LEU A 100 11.55 19.44 7.40
CA LEU A 100 11.22 20.65 6.65
C LEU A 100 11.65 20.54 5.20
N ALA A 101 12.88 20.09 4.94
CA ALA A 101 13.40 19.89 3.60
C ALA A 101 12.59 18.85 2.82
N THR A 102 12.26 17.71 3.43
CA THR A 102 11.38 16.71 2.81
C THR A 102 10.00 17.29 2.51
N GLN A 103 9.41 18.09 3.40
CA GLN A 103 8.14 18.75 3.14
C GLN A 103 8.21 19.74 1.97
N GLN A 104 9.27 20.55 1.90
CA GLN A 104 9.48 21.48 0.79
C GLN A 104 9.66 20.74 -0.53
N CYS A 105 10.39 19.64 -0.51
CA CYS A 105 10.55 18.75 -1.66
C CYS A 105 9.19 18.23 -2.16
N VAL A 106 8.35 17.73 -1.25
CA VAL A 106 7.01 17.26 -1.61
C VAL A 106 6.12 18.38 -2.15
N LYS A 107 6.28 19.62 -1.70
CA LYS A 107 5.54 20.78 -2.23
C LYS A 107 5.92 21.11 -3.67
N GLN A 108 7.16 20.86 -4.08
CA GLN A 108 7.58 21.09 -5.47
C GLN A 108 7.01 20.05 -6.43
N PHE A 109 6.60 18.89 -5.92
CA PHE A 109 5.99 17.86 -6.76
C PHE A 109 4.59 18.30 -7.20
N PRO A 110 4.20 18.01 -8.46
CA PRO A 110 2.87 18.30 -8.97
C PRO A 110 1.78 17.38 -8.38
N VAL A 111 1.94 16.89 -7.14
CA VAL A 111 1.00 15.99 -6.44
C VAL A 111 -0.40 16.61 -6.40
N ALA A 112 -0.52 17.89 -6.02
CA ALA A 112 -1.83 18.54 -5.94
C ALA A 112 -2.55 18.59 -7.31
N LYS A 113 -1.79 18.90 -8.38
CA LYS A 113 -2.31 18.91 -9.76
C LYS A 113 -2.71 17.50 -10.20
N ASN A 114 -1.83 16.53 -10.02
CA ASN A 114 -2.05 15.14 -10.41
C ASN A 114 -3.22 14.50 -9.65
N VAL A 115 -3.39 14.81 -8.37
CA VAL A 115 -4.59 14.45 -7.58
C VAL A 115 -5.83 15.02 -8.23
N CYS A 116 -5.86 16.34 -8.48
CA CYS A 116 -7.00 17.03 -9.06
C CYS A 116 -7.36 16.44 -10.44
N ASP A 117 -6.37 16.23 -11.30
CA ASP A 117 -6.57 15.70 -12.65
C ASP A 117 -6.99 14.23 -12.62
N THR A 118 -6.51 13.43 -11.67
CA THR A 118 -6.97 12.04 -11.49
C THR A 118 -8.43 11.98 -11.06
N PHE A 119 -8.86 12.86 -10.15
CA PHE A 119 -10.27 12.93 -9.76
C PHE A 119 -11.17 13.40 -10.92
N LYS A 120 -10.71 14.37 -11.73
CA LYS A 120 -11.41 14.77 -12.96
C LYS A 120 -11.51 13.61 -13.95
N TRP A 121 -10.40 12.91 -14.20
CA TRP A 121 -10.38 11.75 -15.07
C TRP A 121 -11.31 10.66 -14.56
N LEU A 122 -11.30 10.32 -13.26
CA LEU A 122 -12.23 9.35 -12.68
C LEU A 122 -13.70 9.74 -12.85
N ALA A 123 -14.00 11.04 -12.87
CA ALA A 123 -15.35 11.53 -13.08
C ALA A 123 -15.80 11.43 -14.55
N THR A 124 -14.88 11.59 -15.51
CA THR A 124 -15.20 11.64 -16.96
C THR A 124 -14.90 10.34 -17.71
N CYS A 125 -14.03 9.48 -17.20
CA CYS A 125 -13.52 8.31 -17.93
C CYS A 125 -14.58 7.24 -18.17
N LYS A 126 -14.36 6.47 -19.25
CA LYS A 126 -15.18 5.30 -19.57
C LYS A 126 -14.82 4.14 -18.64
N ARG A 127 -15.80 3.29 -18.32
CA ARG A 127 -15.62 2.10 -17.47
C ARG A 127 -14.48 1.20 -17.96
N GLY A 128 -14.32 1.07 -19.27
CA GLY A 128 -13.26 0.24 -19.88
C GLY A 128 -11.86 0.72 -19.53
N GLU A 129 -11.65 2.03 -19.43
CA GLU A 129 -10.35 2.62 -19.10
C GLU A 129 -9.96 2.35 -17.64
N ILE A 130 -10.90 2.50 -16.72
CA ILE A 130 -10.69 2.14 -15.30
C ILE A 130 -10.35 0.65 -15.18
N ALA A 131 -11.07 -0.21 -15.92
CA ALA A 131 -10.81 -1.64 -15.91
C ALA A 131 -9.41 -1.97 -16.45
N LYS A 132 -8.96 -1.29 -17.51
CA LYS A 132 -7.61 -1.46 -18.06
C LYS A 132 -6.53 -1.07 -17.04
N GLN A 133 -6.67 0.10 -16.41
CA GLN A 133 -5.76 0.56 -15.36
C GLN A 133 -5.69 -0.42 -14.17
N LEU A 134 -6.82 -0.99 -13.75
CA LEU A 134 -6.82 -2.01 -12.70
C LEU A 134 -6.12 -3.30 -13.14
N GLN A 135 -6.23 -3.69 -14.42
CA GLN A 135 -5.50 -4.85 -14.95
C GLN A 135 -3.99 -4.60 -14.98
N GLU A 136 -3.56 -3.40 -15.38
CA GLU A 136 -2.16 -2.98 -15.33
C GLU A 136 -1.63 -3.01 -13.88
N ALA A 137 -2.48 -2.73 -12.89
CA ALA A 137 -2.18 -2.90 -11.46
C ALA A 137 -2.29 -4.36 -10.95
N GLY A 138 -2.38 -5.36 -11.83
CA GLY A 138 -2.38 -6.78 -11.49
C GLY A 138 -3.75 -7.40 -11.15
N TYR A 139 -4.86 -6.70 -11.37
CA TYR A 139 -6.19 -7.30 -11.20
C TYR A 139 -6.54 -8.20 -12.38
N GLY A 140 -7.07 -9.40 -12.09
CA GLY A 140 -7.66 -10.25 -13.12
C GLY A 140 -8.80 -9.55 -13.88
N LYS A 141 -8.93 -9.81 -15.18
CA LYS A 141 -9.87 -9.15 -16.12
C LYS A 141 -11.28 -8.96 -15.55
N LEU A 142 -11.88 -10.03 -15.00
CA LEU A 142 -13.23 -9.99 -14.42
C LEU A 142 -13.31 -9.05 -13.21
N ASN A 143 -12.36 -9.15 -12.27
CA ASN A 143 -12.30 -8.32 -11.08
C ASN A 143 -12.13 -6.84 -11.43
N SER A 144 -11.33 -6.53 -12.46
CA SER A 144 -11.13 -5.16 -12.94
C SER A 144 -12.41 -4.56 -13.51
N HIS A 145 -13.14 -5.29 -14.36
CA HIS A 145 -14.39 -4.81 -14.94
C HIS A 145 -15.50 -4.62 -13.89
N MET A 146 -15.58 -5.50 -12.90
CA MET A 146 -16.52 -5.36 -11.79
C MET A 146 -16.14 -4.20 -10.87
N THR A 147 -14.87 -4.07 -10.52
CA THR A 147 -14.38 -2.99 -9.66
C THR A 147 -14.55 -1.65 -10.35
N ALA A 148 -14.24 -1.54 -11.64
CA ALA A 148 -14.50 -0.35 -12.46
C ALA A 148 -15.99 0.02 -12.50
N HIS A 149 -16.87 -0.97 -12.61
CA HIS A 149 -18.32 -0.74 -12.55
C HIS A 149 -18.75 -0.16 -11.20
N CYS A 150 -18.27 -0.76 -10.11
CA CYS A 150 -18.51 -0.30 -8.76
C CYS A 150 -17.98 1.11 -8.57
N MET A 151 -16.76 1.39 -9.03
CA MET A 151 -16.13 2.71 -8.96
C MET A 151 -16.91 3.77 -9.72
N LYS A 152 -17.41 3.51 -10.94
CA LYS A 152 -18.21 4.48 -11.70
C LYS A 152 -19.54 4.79 -11.00
N ARG A 153 -20.24 3.76 -10.53
CA ARG A 153 -21.46 3.93 -9.72
C ARG A 153 -21.18 4.65 -8.40
N CYS A 154 -20.00 4.44 -7.83
CA CYS A 154 -19.62 5.03 -6.56
C CYS A 154 -19.10 6.47 -6.69
N ALA A 155 -18.31 6.80 -7.71
CA ALA A 155 -17.74 8.13 -7.91
C ALA A 155 -18.84 9.21 -8.04
N VAL A 156 -19.96 8.85 -8.68
CA VAL A 156 -21.13 9.72 -8.82
C VAL A 156 -21.91 9.86 -7.50
N LYS A 157 -21.91 8.84 -6.63
CA LYS A 157 -22.86 8.75 -5.49
C LYS A 157 -22.24 8.80 -4.09
N TYR A 158 -20.95 8.54 -3.91
CA TYR A 158 -20.33 8.24 -2.59
C TYR A 158 -19.47 9.35 -1.97
N GLY A 159 -19.43 10.54 -2.56
CA GLY A 159 -18.83 11.74 -1.96
C GLY A 159 -17.52 11.50 -1.20
N ARG A 160 -17.45 12.01 0.04
CA ARG A 160 -16.24 11.97 0.91
C ARG A 160 -15.63 10.58 1.13
N SER A 161 -16.37 9.49 0.94
CA SER A 161 -15.86 8.14 1.23
C SER A 161 -14.94 7.58 0.14
N GLY A 162 -15.21 7.91 -1.13
CA GLY A 162 -14.32 7.60 -2.25
C GLY A 162 -13.05 8.46 -2.22
N GLU A 163 -13.20 9.74 -1.90
CA GLU A 163 -12.06 10.67 -1.74
C GLU A 163 -11.09 10.18 -0.67
N LYS A 164 -11.59 9.76 0.49
CA LYS A 164 -10.76 9.17 1.56
C LYS A 164 -10.05 7.89 1.12
N ALA A 165 -10.69 7.07 0.28
CA ALA A 165 -10.09 5.83 -0.21
C ALA A 165 -8.94 6.11 -1.18
N LEU A 166 -9.15 7.00 -2.15
CA LEU A 166 -8.13 7.40 -3.11
C LEU A 166 -6.98 8.14 -2.41
N ALA A 167 -7.29 9.06 -1.50
CA ALA A 167 -6.30 9.76 -0.68
C ALA A 167 -5.42 8.77 0.11
N LYS A 168 -6.01 7.76 0.77
CA LYS A 168 -5.23 6.73 1.47
C LYS A 168 -4.40 5.85 0.53
N GLY A 169 -4.91 5.55 -0.67
CA GLY A 169 -4.15 4.84 -1.69
C GLY A 169 -2.92 5.62 -2.13
N LEU A 170 -3.12 6.90 -2.40
CA LEU A 170 -2.09 7.81 -2.84
C LEU A 170 -1.07 8.12 -1.74
N GLU A 171 -1.51 8.33 -0.49
CA GLU A 171 -0.62 8.44 0.67
C GLU A 171 0.31 7.23 0.75
N ARG A 172 -0.23 6.02 0.55
CA ARG A 172 0.53 4.79 0.61
C ARG A 172 1.49 4.63 -0.57
N GLY A 173 1.01 4.84 -1.80
CA GLY A 173 1.84 4.75 -3.00
C GLY A 173 3.00 5.74 -2.96
N LEU A 174 2.71 7.01 -2.69
CA LEU A 174 3.75 8.03 -2.56
C LEU A 174 4.74 7.69 -1.44
N ALA A 175 4.26 7.28 -0.26
CA ALA A 175 5.16 6.93 0.84
C ALA A 175 6.07 5.74 0.47
N GLU A 176 5.52 4.65 -0.08
CA GLU A 176 6.29 3.46 -0.48
C GLU A 176 7.28 3.78 -1.61
N SER A 177 6.88 4.56 -2.61
CA SER A 177 7.74 4.92 -3.74
C SER A 177 8.84 5.92 -3.35
N LEU A 178 8.53 6.88 -2.48
CA LEU A 178 9.53 7.85 -2.00
C LEU A 178 10.53 7.17 -1.07
N ASP A 179 10.07 6.26 -0.21
CA ASP A 179 10.94 5.49 0.68
C ASP A 179 11.86 4.52 -0.10
N SER A 180 11.30 3.72 -1.02
CA SER A 180 12.09 2.76 -1.80
C SER A 180 12.97 3.40 -2.88
N GLY A 181 12.47 4.43 -3.57
CA GLY A 181 13.14 5.03 -4.71
C GLY A 181 14.06 6.19 -4.37
N LEU A 182 13.75 6.98 -3.33
CA LEU A 182 14.45 8.24 -3.09
C LEU A 182 15.18 8.32 -1.75
N ARG A 183 14.80 7.52 -0.74
CA ARG A 183 15.41 7.64 0.59
C ARG A 183 16.93 7.46 0.55
N LYS A 184 17.42 6.40 -0.09
CA LYS A 184 18.87 6.14 -0.21
C LYS A 184 19.65 7.28 -0.87
N PRO A 185 19.33 7.74 -2.10
CA PRO A 185 20.09 8.81 -2.72
C PRO A 185 20.00 10.13 -1.94
N ILE A 186 18.86 10.40 -1.28
CA ILE A 186 18.71 11.56 -0.40
C ILE A 186 19.63 11.44 0.84
N GLN A 187 19.63 10.27 1.47
CA GLN A 187 20.44 9.96 2.64
C GLN A 187 21.94 10.07 2.35
N GLU A 188 22.41 9.47 1.26
CA GLU A 188 23.81 9.55 0.84
C GLU A 188 24.26 11.00 0.60
N GLN A 189 23.45 11.80 -0.09
CA GLN A 189 23.79 13.21 -0.33
C GLN A 189 23.77 14.03 0.95
N PHE A 190 22.76 13.80 1.82
CA PHE A 190 22.67 14.44 3.12
C PHE A 190 23.94 14.18 3.93
N PHE A 191 24.30 12.90 4.14
CA PHE A 191 25.48 12.54 4.95
C PHE A 191 26.80 12.96 4.30
N LYS A 192 26.89 13.01 2.96
CA LYS A 192 28.07 13.58 2.30
C LYS A 192 28.28 15.05 2.66
N THR A 193 27.22 15.85 2.65
CA THR A 193 27.31 17.28 3.03
C THR A 193 27.45 17.49 4.53
N PHE A 194 26.77 16.66 5.33
CA PHE A 194 26.84 16.70 6.78
C PHE A 194 28.24 16.34 7.29
N ASP A 195 28.80 15.22 6.82
CA ASP A 195 30.14 14.76 7.22
C ASP A 195 31.22 15.79 6.85
N LYS A 196 31.07 16.47 5.69
CA LYS A 196 32.00 17.54 5.30
C LYS A 196 31.95 18.71 6.28
N GLY A 197 30.75 19.21 6.60
CA GLY A 197 30.58 20.30 7.56
C GLY A 197 31.01 19.92 8.97
N LEU A 198 30.78 18.66 9.37
CA LEU A 198 31.18 18.12 10.66
C LEU A 198 32.70 18.05 10.79
N LYS A 199 33.42 17.54 9.78
CA LYS A 199 34.89 17.46 9.78
C LYS A 199 35.55 18.84 9.89
N GLU A 200 35.15 19.77 9.04
CA GLU A 200 35.68 21.15 9.03
C GLU A 200 35.50 21.85 10.40
N THR A 201 34.52 21.43 11.18
CA THR A 201 34.20 22.06 12.46
C THR A 201 34.74 21.27 13.66
N ALA A 202 34.82 19.94 13.57
CA ALA A 202 35.49 19.11 14.55
C ALA A 202 36.97 19.52 14.70
N GLU A 203 37.63 19.84 13.58
CA GLU A 203 39.00 20.37 13.57
C GLU A 203 39.08 21.75 14.28
N LYS A 204 38.11 22.64 14.03
CA LYS A 204 38.06 23.98 14.66
C LYS A 204 37.79 23.93 16.16
N LEU A 205 36.91 23.03 16.60
CA LEU A 205 36.49 22.90 18.00
C LEU A 205 37.31 21.85 18.78
N LYS A 206 38.27 21.18 18.12
CA LYS A 206 39.08 20.10 18.70
C LYS A 206 38.24 19.00 19.36
N LEU A 207 37.15 18.59 18.71
CA LEU A 207 36.31 17.51 19.20
C LEU A 207 37.06 16.17 19.16
N SER A 208 36.83 15.31 20.14
CA SER A 208 37.33 13.93 20.10
C SER A 208 36.59 13.10 19.05
N ASP A 209 37.23 12.04 18.57
CA ASP A 209 36.60 11.10 17.62
C ASP A 209 35.31 10.48 18.19
N ASP A 210 35.27 10.22 19.50
CA ASP A 210 34.08 9.72 20.19
C ASP A 210 32.92 10.72 20.12
N ALA A 211 33.20 12.02 20.28
CA ALA A 211 32.19 13.06 20.16
C ALA A 211 31.69 13.16 18.71
N VAL A 212 32.59 13.11 17.73
CA VAL A 212 32.23 13.11 16.29
C VAL A 212 31.34 11.91 15.96
N LYS A 213 31.66 10.72 16.48
CA LYS A 213 30.87 9.51 16.30
C LYS A 213 29.48 9.64 16.93
N ALA A 214 29.38 10.13 18.16
CA ALA A 214 28.10 10.34 18.84
C ALA A 214 27.20 11.34 18.10
N ILE A 215 27.77 12.42 17.55
CA ILE A 215 27.06 13.39 16.71
C ILE A 215 26.53 12.72 15.44
N ARG A 216 27.34 11.89 14.79
CA ARG A 216 26.96 11.17 13.58
C ARG A 216 25.80 10.20 13.83
N GLU A 217 25.87 9.41 14.90
CA GLU A 217 24.80 8.47 15.28
C GLU A 217 23.49 9.21 15.61
N ALA A 218 23.58 10.35 16.31
CA ALA A 218 22.43 11.21 16.57
C ALA A 218 21.83 11.79 15.28
N ALA A 219 22.68 12.17 14.32
CA ALA A 219 22.24 12.66 13.02
C ALA A 219 21.58 11.57 12.17
N GLU A 220 22.06 10.32 12.23
CA GLU A 220 21.43 9.17 11.57
C GLU A 220 20.01 8.91 12.09
N LYS A 221 19.84 8.86 13.42
CA LYS A 221 18.51 8.73 14.04
C LYS A 221 17.60 9.92 13.69
N GLY A 222 18.15 11.13 13.80
CA GLY A 222 17.44 12.36 13.48
C GLY A 222 16.98 12.37 12.03
N PHE A 223 17.82 11.96 11.10
CA PHE A 223 17.51 11.90 9.68
C PHE A 223 16.35 10.95 9.41
N ASP A 224 16.39 9.72 9.95
CA ASP A 224 15.34 8.73 9.72
C ASP A 224 13.99 9.21 10.23
N GLU A 225 13.94 9.73 11.46
CA GLU A 225 12.72 10.30 12.02
C GLU A 225 12.24 11.53 11.24
N GLY A 226 13.18 12.41 10.88
CA GLY A 226 12.89 13.65 10.17
C GLY A 226 12.31 13.37 8.80
N PHE A 227 12.91 12.44 8.07
CA PHE A 227 12.48 12.01 6.75
C PHE A 227 11.07 11.42 6.81
N GLU A 228 10.81 10.47 7.72
CA GLU A 228 9.49 9.86 7.85
C GLU A 228 8.41 10.89 8.24
N LYS A 229 8.69 11.75 9.22
CA LYS A 229 7.78 12.83 9.65
C LYS A 229 7.53 13.81 8.50
N GLY A 230 8.59 14.22 7.80
CA GLY A 230 8.54 15.15 6.69
C GLY A 230 7.72 14.61 5.53
N LEU A 231 7.95 13.35 5.18
CA LEU A 231 7.25 12.63 4.14
C LEU A 231 5.75 12.54 4.42
N LYS A 232 5.38 12.03 5.61
CA LYS A 232 3.97 11.91 6.03
C LYS A 232 3.26 13.26 6.02
N ARG A 233 3.91 14.31 6.52
CA ARG A 233 3.33 15.67 6.56
C ARG A 233 3.21 16.29 5.17
N GLY A 234 4.27 16.23 4.37
CA GLY A 234 4.32 16.78 3.02
C GLY A 234 3.28 16.14 2.11
N VAL A 235 3.21 14.81 2.09
CA VAL A 235 2.27 14.06 1.25
C VAL A 235 0.83 14.36 1.64
N ARG A 236 0.49 14.32 2.94
CA ARG A 236 -0.86 14.67 3.42
C ARG A 236 -1.27 16.09 3.05
N ALA A 237 -0.34 17.05 3.19
CA ALA A 237 -0.61 18.44 2.83
C ALA A 237 -0.88 18.59 1.33
N ALA A 238 -0.03 17.99 0.49
CA ALA A 238 -0.18 18.04 -0.96
C ALA A 238 -1.48 17.39 -1.46
N ILE A 239 -1.87 16.25 -0.89
CA ILE A 239 -3.15 15.57 -1.20
C ILE A 239 -4.33 16.43 -0.76
N LYS A 240 -4.27 17.00 0.45
CA LYS A 240 -5.33 17.90 0.96
C LYS A 240 -5.50 19.11 0.03
N ASP A 241 -4.41 19.68 -0.46
CA ASP A 241 -4.46 20.82 -1.36
C ASP A 241 -4.96 20.44 -2.76
N GLY A 242 -4.57 19.28 -3.29
CA GLY A 242 -5.13 18.75 -4.54
C GLY A 242 -6.65 18.52 -4.46
N LEU A 243 -7.13 17.97 -3.34
CA LEU A 243 -8.57 17.81 -3.08
C LEU A 243 -9.30 19.16 -2.99
N LYS A 244 -8.72 20.17 -2.33
CA LYS A 244 -9.31 21.52 -2.30
C LYS A 244 -9.41 22.11 -3.71
N GLN A 245 -8.37 21.94 -4.54
CA GLN A 245 -8.39 22.41 -5.93
C GLN A 245 -9.49 21.71 -6.74
N TYR A 246 -9.63 20.40 -6.58
CA TYR A 246 -10.70 19.61 -7.19
C TYR A 246 -12.09 20.12 -6.77
N HIS A 247 -12.33 20.33 -5.47
CA HIS A 247 -13.61 20.85 -4.99
C HIS A 247 -13.91 22.27 -5.48
N LYS A 248 -12.89 23.13 -5.59
CA LYS A 248 -13.03 24.46 -6.21
C LYS A 248 -13.43 24.35 -7.68
N ALA A 249 -12.81 23.44 -8.44
CA ALA A 249 -13.16 23.18 -9.84
C ALA A 249 -14.61 22.66 -9.97
N LEU A 250 -15.03 21.72 -9.12
CA LEU A 250 -16.41 21.22 -9.08
C LEU A 250 -17.44 22.32 -8.76
N LYS A 251 -17.15 23.22 -7.82
CA LYS A 251 -18.06 24.34 -7.51
C LYS A 251 -18.24 25.28 -8.71
N LYS A 252 -17.16 25.57 -9.44
CA LYS A 252 -17.25 26.37 -10.67
C LYS A 252 -18.12 25.69 -11.73
N LEU A 253 -18.02 24.37 -11.86
CA LEU A 253 -18.85 23.56 -12.77
C LEU A 253 -20.32 23.44 -12.35
N LYS A 254 -20.68 23.71 -11.09
CA LYS A 254 -22.08 23.73 -10.65
C LYS A 254 -22.74 25.09 -10.85
N HIS A 255 -21.96 26.16 -10.90
CA HIS A 255 -22.45 27.53 -11.07
C HIS A 255 -22.37 28.03 -12.51
N GLY A 256 -21.43 27.54 -13.32
CA GLY A 256 -21.59 27.51 -14.77
C GLY A 256 -22.44 26.29 -15.10
N ARG A 257 -23.48 26.43 -15.93
CA ARG A 257 -24.23 25.29 -16.49
C ARG A 257 -23.23 24.19 -16.83
N PHE A 258 -23.39 22.99 -16.27
CA PHE A 258 -22.79 21.81 -16.90
C PHE A 258 -23.17 21.93 -18.39
N PRO A 259 -22.23 21.98 -19.36
CA PRO A 259 -22.63 21.63 -20.71
C PRO A 259 -23.31 20.30 -20.54
N ASP A 260 -24.60 20.24 -20.90
CA ASP A 260 -25.45 19.11 -20.61
C ASP A 260 -24.65 17.87 -20.93
N PHE A 261 -24.36 17.10 -19.87
CA PHE A 261 -23.77 15.79 -20.00
C PHE A 261 -24.92 14.91 -20.48
N ASP A 262 -25.41 15.21 -21.69
CA ASP A 262 -26.18 14.35 -22.55
C ASP A 262 -25.25 13.19 -22.89
N GLY A 263 -25.01 12.34 -21.89
CA GLY A 263 -24.52 11.01 -22.15
C GLY A 263 -25.51 10.38 -23.13
N PRO A 264 -25.06 9.89 -24.29
CA PRO A 264 -25.96 9.28 -25.24
C PRO A 264 -26.68 8.09 -24.57
N ASP A 265 -28.00 8.21 -24.48
CA ASP A 265 -29.03 7.16 -24.54
C ASP A 265 -28.87 5.85 -23.73
N PHE A 266 -27.98 5.78 -22.73
CA PHE A 266 -27.77 4.54 -21.95
C PHE A 266 -28.98 4.12 -21.08
N LEU A 267 -29.99 4.98 -20.92
CA LEU A 267 -31.27 4.65 -20.27
C LEU A 267 -32.41 4.39 -21.26
N LYS A 268 -32.28 4.73 -22.54
CA LYS A 268 -33.33 4.47 -23.55
C LYS A 268 -33.25 3.07 -24.16
N ASP A 269 -32.13 2.38 -24.03
CA ASP A 269 -31.98 0.98 -24.49
C ASP A 269 -32.53 -0.06 -23.51
N ARG A 270 -33.09 0.35 -22.37
CA ARG A 270 -33.69 -0.61 -21.43
C ARG A 270 -35.08 -1.11 -21.86
N ASP A 271 -35.77 -0.37 -22.73
CA ASP A 271 -37.14 -0.69 -23.14
C ASP A 271 -37.28 -1.25 -24.57
N LYS A 272 -36.17 -1.43 -25.31
CA LYS A 272 -36.21 -1.98 -26.68
C LYS A 272 -35.83 -3.45 -26.81
N ASN A 273 -35.32 -4.10 -25.76
CA ASN A 273 -35.22 -5.56 -25.72
C ASN A 273 -36.52 -6.18 -25.20
N LYS A 274 -37.57 -6.09 -26.02
CA LYS A 274 -38.55 -7.18 -26.10
C LYS A 274 -37.78 -8.44 -26.51
N THR A 275 -37.97 -9.51 -25.75
CA THR A 275 -37.63 -10.91 -26.08
C THR A 275 -37.26 -11.15 -27.55
N PRO A 276 -36.03 -11.56 -27.87
CA PRO A 276 -35.82 -12.31 -29.10
C PRO A 276 -36.52 -13.65 -28.92
N GLN A 277 -37.52 -13.90 -29.78
CA GLN A 277 -38.12 -15.20 -29.96
C GLN A 277 -37.01 -16.23 -30.19
N VAL A 278 -37.02 -17.27 -29.37
CA VAL A 278 -36.26 -18.49 -29.60
C VAL A 278 -36.94 -19.21 -30.77
N ALA A 279 -36.55 -18.85 -31.98
CA ALA A 279 -37.04 -19.46 -33.21
C ALA A 279 -35.91 -19.57 -34.23
N ALA A 280 -34.83 -20.28 -33.89
CA ALA A 280 -33.80 -20.71 -34.85
C ALA A 280 -32.86 -21.76 -34.23
N LEU A 281 -33.39 -22.86 -33.70
CA LEU A 281 -32.62 -24.11 -33.57
C LEU A 281 -33.57 -25.25 -33.93
N GLY A 282 -33.41 -25.78 -35.14
CA GLY A 282 -34.14 -26.94 -35.63
C GLY A 282 -33.80 -28.18 -34.81
N LEU A 283 -34.59 -28.45 -33.78
CA LEU A 283 -34.60 -29.72 -33.07
C LEU A 283 -35.95 -30.42 -33.32
N PRO A 284 -35.94 -31.73 -33.64
CA PRO A 284 -37.15 -32.46 -33.98
C PRO A 284 -38.09 -32.57 -32.79
N LYS A 285 -39.35 -32.17 -33.00
CA LYS A 285 -40.47 -32.42 -32.08
C LYS A 285 -40.86 -33.89 -32.18
N THR A 286 -40.40 -34.72 -31.24
CA THR A 286 -41.15 -35.82 -30.59
C THR A 286 -40.19 -36.68 -29.76
N ALA A 287 -40.19 -36.50 -28.44
CA ALA A 287 -39.80 -37.55 -27.51
C ALA A 287 -40.57 -37.33 -26.20
N LYS A 288 -41.44 -38.27 -25.86
CA LYS A 288 -42.10 -38.36 -24.54
C LYS A 288 -40.99 -38.52 -23.48
N LEU A 289 -40.99 -37.65 -22.48
CA LEU A 289 -40.22 -37.85 -21.25
C LEU A 289 -40.82 -39.03 -20.47
N PRO A 290 -39.99 -39.95 -19.92
CA PRO A 290 -40.47 -40.93 -18.95
C PRO A 290 -40.74 -40.26 -17.58
N PRO A 291 -41.57 -40.88 -16.72
CA PRO A 291 -41.89 -40.34 -15.40
C PRO A 291 -40.66 -40.36 -14.48
N ALA A 292 -40.64 -39.40 -13.56
CA ALA A 292 -39.61 -39.22 -12.56
C ALA A 292 -39.81 -40.19 -11.38
N GLU A 293 -39.29 -41.39 -11.51
CA GLU A 293 -38.98 -42.28 -10.38
C GLU A 293 -37.51 -42.73 -10.59
N ASP A 294 -36.75 -42.89 -9.49
CA ASP A 294 -35.35 -43.38 -9.45
C ASP A 294 -34.19 -42.36 -9.47
N LEU A 295 -34.28 -41.27 -8.68
CA LEU A 295 -33.10 -40.45 -8.32
C LEU A 295 -32.68 -40.50 -6.83
N GLU A 296 -33.36 -41.29 -6.00
CA GLU A 296 -32.97 -41.50 -4.59
C GLU A 296 -31.93 -42.61 -4.40
N GLU A 297 -31.77 -43.54 -5.35
CA GLU A 297 -30.95 -44.75 -5.14
C GLU A 297 -29.49 -44.63 -5.62
N VAL A 298 -29.15 -43.61 -6.42
CA VAL A 298 -27.77 -43.32 -6.85
C VAL A 298 -26.97 -42.56 -5.79
N ARG A 299 -27.64 -41.98 -4.78
CA ARG A 299 -26.99 -41.13 -3.76
C ARG A 299 -26.39 -41.90 -2.58
N LYS A 300 -26.56 -43.23 -2.51
CA LYS A 300 -26.17 -44.06 -1.35
C LYS A 300 -24.95 -44.97 -1.54
N LYS A 301 -24.18 -44.90 -2.62
CA LYS A 301 -22.98 -45.75 -2.76
C LYS A 301 -21.73 -45.01 -3.25
N ARG A 302 -20.69 -45.09 -2.39
CA ARG A 302 -19.24 -44.82 -2.57
C ARG A 302 -18.72 -43.45 -2.15
N LEU A 303 -18.07 -43.40 -0.98
CA LEU A 303 -16.60 -43.46 -0.85
C LEU A 303 -16.21 -43.80 0.61
N PRO A 304 -15.11 -44.55 0.84
CA PRO A 304 -14.70 -44.99 2.17
C PRO A 304 -13.89 -43.94 2.93
N GLU A 305 -14.03 -43.98 4.25
CA GLU A 305 -13.18 -43.34 5.24
C GLU A 305 -11.78 -43.94 5.20
N GLU A 306 -10.75 -43.10 5.07
CA GLU A 306 -9.48 -43.18 5.81
C GLU A 306 -8.54 -42.04 5.36
N LEU A 307 -7.71 -41.57 6.29
CA LEU A 307 -6.68 -40.51 6.19
C LEU A 307 -7.14 -39.05 6.38
N THR A 308 -7.49 -38.71 7.62
CA THR A 308 -7.21 -37.36 8.15
C THR A 308 -6.43 -37.38 9.46
N GLY A 309 -5.18 -37.88 9.40
CA GLY A 309 -4.14 -37.48 10.36
C GLY A 309 -3.68 -36.03 10.10
N ARG A 310 -4.57 -35.04 10.22
CA ARG A 310 -4.18 -33.62 10.18
C ARG A 310 -3.76 -33.18 11.58
N LYS A 311 -2.45 -33.07 11.81
CA LYS A 311 -1.89 -32.26 12.90
C LYS A 311 -2.51 -30.87 12.81
N ARG A 312 -3.42 -30.53 13.73
CA ARG A 312 -3.94 -29.17 13.90
C ARG A 312 -2.76 -28.26 14.20
N ARG A 313 -2.61 -27.17 13.44
CA ARG A 313 -1.63 -26.13 13.77
C ARG A 313 -2.18 -25.38 14.97
N LEU A 314 -1.35 -25.17 15.99
CA LEU A 314 -1.72 -24.37 17.18
C LEU A 314 -2.18 -22.95 16.84
N ASP A 315 -1.91 -22.49 15.61
CA ASP A 315 -2.24 -21.16 15.12
C ASP A 315 -3.71 -21.01 14.71
N ASP A 316 -4.44 -22.11 14.50
CA ASP A 316 -5.80 -22.10 13.95
C ASP A 316 -6.91 -22.02 15.01
N ASP A 317 -6.58 -22.14 16.30
CA ASP A 317 -7.58 -22.04 17.37
C ASP A 317 -7.92 -20.57 17.66
N PRO A 318 -9.20 -20.17 17.49
CA PRO A 318 -9.63 -18.82 17.79
C PRO A 318 -9.45 -18.53 19.28
N LEU A 319 -8.98 -17.33 19.61
CA LEU A 319 -8.83 -16.89 20.99
C LEU A 319 -10.17 -17.01 21.73
N PRO A 320 -10.18 -17.47 23.00
CA PRO A 320 -11.39 -17.49 23.81
C PRO A 320 -11.99 -16.09 23.88
N LYS A 321 -13.28 -15.95 23.57
CA LYS A 321 -13.95 -14.65 23.44
C LYS A 321 -14.20 -13.93 24.78
N ASN A 322 -13.88 -14.57 25.89
CA ASN A 322 -14.26 -14.12 27.24
C ASN A 322 -13.04 -13.76 28.12
N LEU A 323 -11.87 -13.53 27.53
CA LEU A 323 -10.67 -13.16 28.27
C LEU A 323 -10.57 -11.65 28.46
N GLY A 324 -10.02 -11.22 29.60
CA GLY A 324 -9.70 -9.82 29.85
C GLY A 324 -8.60 -9.33 28.90
N PHE A 325 -8.45 -8.01 28.77
CA PHE A 325 -7.42 -7.41 27.90
C PHE A 325 -6.00 -7.87 28.28
N ASP A 326 -5.73 -7.98 29.58
CA ASP A 326 -4.43 -8.43 30.08
C ASP A 326 -4.17 -9.91 29.78
N ASP A 327 -5.19 -10.75 29.83
CA ASP A 327 -5.10 -12.17 29.46
C ASP A 327 -4.84 -12.33 27.96
N HIS A 328 -5.48 -11.52 27.12
CA HIS A 328 -5.21 -11.49 25.68
C HIS A 328 -3.75 -11.09 25.38
N LEU A 329 -3.19 -10.15 26.14
CA LEU A 329 -1.80 -9.73 25.99
C LEU A 329 -0.82 -10.83 26.42
N GLN A 330 -1.12 -11.57 27.50
CA GLN A 330 -0.30 -12.70 27.93
C GLN A 330 -0.33 -13.85 26.93
N VAL A 331 -1.52 -14.19 26.38
CA VAL A 331 -1.66 -15.24 25.36
C VAL A 331 -0.91 -14.86 24.07
N ALA A 332 -0.96 -13.59 23.66
CA ALA A 332 -0.20 -13.11 22.51
C ALA A 332 1.32 -13.23 22.70
N LYS A 333 1.83 -12.83 23.88
CA LYS A 333 3.26 -12.98 24.24
C LYS A 333 3.70 -14.45 24.28
N ALA A 334 2.85 -15.34 24.79
CA ALA A 334 3.12 -16.77 24.82
C ALA A 334 3.20 -17.39 23.41
N ARG A 335 2.31 -16.98 22.48
CA ARG A 335 2.35 -17.42 21.07
C ARG A 335 3.61 -16.95 20.34
N GLU A 336 4.02 -15.70 20.54
CA GLU A 336 5.28 -15.17 19.97
C GLU A 336 6.50 -15.92 20.50
N LYS A 337 6.55 -16.20 21.82
CA LYS A 337 7.64 -16.99 22.42
C LYS A 337 7.70 -18.42 21.87
N ALA A 338 6.55 -19.07 21.67
CA ALA A 338 6.47 -20.41 21.09
C ALA A 338 6.90 -20.43 19.61
N LYS A 339 6.58 -19.37 18.86
CA LYS A 339 7.03 -19.22 17.46
C LYS A 339 8.54 -19.06 17.37
N ALA A 340 9.13 -18.20 18.21
CA ALA A 340 10.57 -17.99 18.28
C ALA A 340 11.33 -19.29 18.66
N ALA A 341 10.81 -20.07 19.61
CA ALA A 341 11.41 -21.35 19.99
C ALA A 341 11.40 -22.37 18.83
N ARG A 342 10.32 -22.41 18.04
CA ARG A 342 10.21 -23.31 16.90
C ARG A 342 11.10 -22.90 15.72
N GLU A 343 11.27 -21.60 15.49
CA GLU A 343 12.23 -21.08 14.52
C GLU A 343 13.67 -21.43 14.93
N ALA A 344 14.00 -21.34 16.22
CA ALA A 344 15.30 -21.76 16.75
C ALA A 344 15.55 -23.27 16.55
N GLU A 345 14.56 -24.14 16.82
CA GLU A 345 14.67 -25.58 16.57
C GLU A 345 14.90 -25.89 15.08
N LEU A 346 14.16 -25.24 14.18
CA LEU A 346 14.32 -25.39 12.73
C LEU A 346 15.71 -24.97 12.26
N THR A 347 16.29 -23.92 12.84
CA THR A 347 17.67 -23.51 12.52
C THR A 347 18.74 -24.45 13.08
N SER A 348 18.49 -25.12 14.20
CA SER A 348 19.43 -26.12 14.75
C SER A 348 19.39 -27.48 14.05
N ALA A 349 18.32 -27.78 13.31
CA ALA A 349 18.12 -29.08 12.66
C ALA A 349 18.64 -29.15 11.21
N ALA A 350 19.37 -28.13 10.73
CA ALA A 350 19.97 -28.16 9.40
C ALA A 350 21.09 -29.22 9.32
N PRO A 351 21.00 -30.23 8.42
CA PRO A 351 21.99 -31.29 8.34
C PRO A 351 23.33 -30.74 7.83
N GLN A 352 24.41 -31.03 8.58
CA GLN A 352 25.78 -30.75 8.14
C GLN A 352 26.07 -31.51 6.84
N ALA A 353 26.22 -30.78 5.75
CA ALA A 353 26.63 -31.33 4.46
C ALA A 353 28.02 -31.95 4.58
N ARG A 354 28.12 -33.26 4.32
CA ARG A 354 29.41 -33.96 4.21
C ARG A 354 30.13 -33.51 2.93
N PRO A 355 31.46 -33.28 2.96
CA PRO A 355 32.20 -32.90 1.78
C PRO A 355 32.29 -34.09 0.80
N ILE A 356 31.90 -33.84 -0.45
CA ILE A 356 32.04 -34.77 -1.57
C ILE A 356 33.54 -34.82 -1.93
N LYS A 357 34.15 -36.00 -1.81
CA LYS A 357 35.51 -36.27 -2.30
C LYS A 357 35.45 -36.42 -3.83
N GLU A 358 36.19 -35.59 -4.55
CA GLU A 358 36.48 -35.74 -5.97
C GLU A 358 37.35 -36.98 -6.20
N ALA A 359 36.85 -37.93 -6.98
CA ALA A 359 37.60 -39.08 -7.46
C ALA A 359 38.21 -38.76 -8.84
N ARG A 360 39.54 -38.86 -8.92
CA ARG A 360 40.34 -38.85 -10.16
C ARG A 360 39.93 -40.02 -11.07
N ASN A 361 39.62 -39.73 -12.32
CA ASN A 361 39.72 -40.69 -13.41
C ASN A 361 41.10 -40.56 -14.05
N ASN A 362 41.90 -41.61 -13.94
CA ASN A 362 43.09 -41.88 -14.75
C ASN A 362 43.14 -43.39 -14.92
N GLU A 363 42.81 -43.90 -16.10
CA GLU A 363 43.32 -45.17 -16.65
C GLU A 363 42.67 -45.46 -18.02
N SER A 364 43.48 -45.42 -19.08
CA SER A 364 43.60 -46.54 -20.02
C SER A 364 44.75 -46.29 -21.01
N ASN A 365 45.82 -47.06 -20.83
CA ASN A 365 46.77 -47.43 -21.88
C ASN A 365 47.27 -48.84 -21.54
N ASN A 366 46.64 -49.84 -22.15
CA ASN A 366 47.21 -51.15 -22.51
C ASN A 366 46.23 -51.90 -23.41
#